data_AF-A0A9P5NHA9-F1
#
_entry.id   AF-A0A9P5NHA9-F1
#
_cell.length_a   1.000
_cell.length_b   1.000
_cell.length_c   1.000
_cell.angle_alpha   90.00
_cell.angle_beta   90.00
_cell.angle_gamma   90.00
#
_symmetry.space_group_name_H-M   'P 1'
#
loop_
_entity.id
_entity.type
_entity.pdbx_description
1 polymer ?
#
loop_
_entity_poly.entity_id
_entity_poly.type
_entity_poly.pdbx_seq_one_letter_code
_entity_poly.pdbx_strand_id
1 'polypeptide(L)' 'FPLYVLFNPSTADFIYIVSSDGTVPTAAGFGSPLIAGYVYDSQVCGSVPLFSLFQDVAGDHWYTTRIVE' A
#
# COMPACT_ATOMS: atom_id res chain seq x y z
N PHE A 1 -11.62 -3.07 -4.11
CA PHE A 1 -11.27 -2.57 -2.78
C PHE A 1 -10.40 -1.33 -2.92
N PRO A 2 -10.71 -0.23 -2.21
CA PRO A 2 -9.90 0.98 -2.29
C PRO A 2 -8.50 0.72 -1.72
N LEU A 3 -7.50 1.09 -2.52
CA LEU A 3 -6.10 1.16 -2.11
C LEU A 3 -5.84 2.60 -1.67
N TYR A 4 -5.53 2.79 -0.39
CA TYR A 4 -5.20 4.09 0.16
C TYR A 4 -3.69 4.31 0.14
N VAL A 5 -3.25 5.52 -0.20
CA VAL A 5 -1.89 6.00 0.03
C VAL A 5 -1.88 6.91 1.25
N LEU A 6 -0.90 6.72 2.13
CA LEU A 6 -0.63 7.58 3.26
C LEU A 6 0.81 8.07 3.20
N PHE A 7 1.03 9.33 3.59
CA PHE A 7 2.35 9.99 3.57
C PHE A 7 2.80 10.36 4.97
N ASN A 8 4.04 10.03 5.32
CA ASN A 8 4.69 10.51 6.53
C ASN A 8 5.65 11.66 6.17
N PRO A 9 5.34 12.93 6.53
CA PRO A 9 6.18 14.07 6.18
C PRO A 9 7.52 14.10 6.91
N SER A 10 7.69 13.35 8.00
CA SER A 10 8.93 13.34 8.79
C SER A 10 10.00 12.43 8.17
N THR A 11 9.58 11.32 7.56
CA THR A 11 10.47 10.36 6.90
C THR A 11 10.44 10.45 5.38
N ALA A 12 9.51 11.21 4.82
CA ALA A 12 9.17 11.23 3.41
C ALA A 12 8.74 9.86 2.84
N ASP A 13 8.21 8.98 3.70
CA ASP A 13 7.76 7.62 3.35
C ASP A 13 6.30 7.60 2.88
N PHE A 14 6.00 6.67 1.98
CA PHE A 14 4.67 6.39 1.46
C PHE A 14 4.29 4.92 1.71
N ILE A 15 3.16 4.71 2.38
CA ILE A 15 2.57 3.38 2.54
C ILE A 15 1.26 3.27 1.79
N TYR A 16 0.99 2.07 1.27
CA TYR A 16 -0.25 1.75 0.59
C TYR A 16 -0.98 0.64 1.34
N ILE A 17 -2.23 0.88 1.71
CA ILE A 17 -3.05 -0.04 2.50
C ILE A 17 -4.35 -0.32 1.75
N VAL A 18 -4.65 -1.60 1.55
CA VAL A 18 -5.95 -2.03 1.01
C VAL A 18 -6.97 -2.08 2.15
N SER A 19 -8.11 -1.43 1.97
CA SER A 19 -9.25 -1.59 2.87
C SER A 19 -10.16 -2.72 2.38
N SER A 20 -10.09 -3.87 3.05
CA SER A 20 -10.94 -5.04 2.76
C SER A 20 -12.31 -4.99 3.46
N ASP A 21 -12.45 -4.17 4.50
CA ASP A 21 -13.65 -4.05 5.33
C ASP A 21 -14.45 -2.76 5.06
N GLY A 22 -13.97 -1.91 4.16
CA GLY A 22 -14.59 -0.63 3.81
C GLY A 22 -14.27 0.52 4.77
N THR A 23 -13.46 0.29 5.79
CA THR A 23 -12.99 1.35 6.71
C THR A 23 -11.83 2.12 6.10
N VAL A 24 -11.74 3.41 6.44
CA VAL A 24 -10.59 4.23 6.02
C VAL A 24 -9.41 3.90 6.94
N PRO A 25 -8.28 3.38 6.43
CA PRO A 25 -7.17 2.95 7.26
C PRO A 25 -6.46 4.14 7.89
N THR A 26 -5.86 3.92 9.06
CA THR A 26 -5.00 4.90 9.74
C THR A 26 -3.70 4.23 10.15
N ALA A 27 -2.61 4.99 10.13
CA ALA A 27 -1.31 4.53 10.58
C ALA A 27 -0.61 5.64 11.36
N ALA A 28 -0.02 5.29 12.51
CA ALA A 28 0.63 6.26 13.38
C ALA A 28 1.81 6.94 12.67
N GLY A 29 1.87 8.28 12.75
CA GLY A 29 2.90 9.07 12.06
C GLY A 29 2.61 9.37 10.59
N PHE A 30 1.57 8.75 10.01
CA PHE A 30 1.13 9.04 8.65
C PHE A 30 -0.05 10.01 8.65
N GLY A 31 -0.09 10.88 7.65
CA GLY A 31 -1.16 11.84 7.44
C GLY A 31 -2.46 11.21 6.94
N SER A 32 -3.42 12.06 6.59
CA SER A 32 -4.72 11.63 6.08
C SER A 32 -4.58 10.76 4.83
N PRO A 33 -5.26 9.61 4.77
CA PRO A 33 -5.23 8.72 3.62
C PRO A 33 -5.95 9.33 2.41
N LEU A 34 -5.43 9.04 1.22
CA LEU A 34 -6.05 9.36 -0.07
C LEU A 34 -6.27 8.08 -0.86
N ILE A 35 -7.31 8.02 -1.70
CA ILE A 35 -7.51 6.88 -2.59
C ILE A 35 -6.49 6.96 -3.73
N ALA A 36 -5.54 6.02 -3.76
CA ALA A 36 -4.59 5.87 -4.86
C ALA A 36 -5.20 5.11 -6.04
N GLY A 37 -6.15 4.22 -5.77
CA GLY A 37 -6.84 3.43 -6.78
C GLY A 37 -7.71 2.34 -6.19
N TYR A 38 -8.06 1.36 -7.02
CA TYR A 38 -8.84 0.20 -6.61
C TYR A 38 -8.14 -1.09 -7.05
N VAL A 39 -8.09 -2.07 -6.16
CA VAL A 39 -7.50 -3.39 -6.39
C VAL A 39 -8.51 -4.49 -6.08
N TYR A 40 -8.30 -5.68 -6.63
CA TYR A 40 -9.05 -6.88 -6.26
C TYR A 40 -8.58 -7.36 -4.87
N ASP A 41 -9.47 -7.95 -4.07
CA ASP A 41 -9.12 -8.59 -2.77
C ASP A 41 -8.43 -9.94 -2.96
N SER A 42 -8.60 -10.52 -4.13
CA SER A 42 -8.15 -11.85 -4.49
C SER A 42 -7.64 -11.83 -5.93
N GLN A 43 -6.75 -12.77 -6.24
CA GLN A 43 -6.24 -12.93 -7.59
C GLN A 43 -7.37 -13.43 -8.51
N VAL A 44 -7.67 -12.67 -9.56
CA VAL A 44 -8.63 -13.04 -10.60
C VAL A 44 -7.93 -13.37 -11.91
N CYS A 45 -8.63 -14.07 -12.82
CA CYS A 45 -8.09 -14.37 -14.15
C CYS A 45 -7.72 -13.08 -14.88
N GLY A 46 -6.47 -12.98 -15.33
CA GLY A 46 -5.96 -11.80 -16.06
C GLY A 46 -5.52 -10.63 -15.18
N SER A 47 -5.66 -10.68 -13.86
CA SER A 47 -5.05 -9.68 -12.98
C SER A 47 -3.56 -9.94 -12.76
N VAL A 48 -2.83 -8.90 -12.38
CA VAL A 48 -1.43 -8.99 -11.97
C VAL A 48 -1.36 -8.73 -10.46
N PRO A 49 -0.65 -9.55 -9.67
CA PRO A 49 -0.53 -9.34 -8.23
C PRO A 49 0.22 -8.05 -7.93
N LEU A 50 -0.13 -7.39 -6.83
CA LEU A 50 0.60 -6.26 -6.27
C LEU A 50 1.21 -6.71 -4.93
N PHE A 51 2.53 -6.70 -4.86
CA PHE A 51 3.29 -7.04 -3.66
C PHE A 51 3.73 -5.76 -2.94
N SER A 52 3.70 -5.80 -1.61
CA SER A 52 4.24 -4.76 -0.73
C SER A 52 5.41 -5.38 0.04
N LEU A 53 6.57 -4.74 -0.05
CA LEU A 53 7.80 -5.14 0.63
C LEU A 53 8.22 -4.01 1.57
N PHE A 54 8.82 -4.38 2.70
CA PHE A 54 9.40 -3.45 3.66
C PHE A 54 10.85 -3.82 3.90
N GLN A 55 11.74 -2.84 3.80
CA GLN A 55 13.16 -2.99 4.10
C GLN A 55 13.46 -2.29 5.43
N ASP A 56 13.79 -3.08 6.45
CA ASP A 56 13.92 -2.63 7.84
C ASP A 56 15.08 -1.65 8.09
N VAL A 57 16.23 -1.87 7.47
CA VAL A 57 17.44 -1.06 7.62
C VAL A 57 17.25 0.35 7.03
N ALA A 58 16.62 0.46 5.87
CA ALA A 58 16.31 1.69 5.17
C ALA A 58 15.01 2.34 5.68
N GLY A 59 14.12 1.54 6.29
CA GLY A 59 12.81 1.99 6.74
C GLY A 59 11.89 2.38 5.59
N ASP A 60 12.01 1.71 4.44
CA ASP A 60 11.33 2.09 3.19
C ASP A 60 10.41 0.98 2.68
N HIS A 61 9.35 1.38 1.99
CA HIS A 61 8.34 0.51 1.42
C HIS A 61 8.40 0.50 -0.10
N TRP A 62 8.38 -0.70 -0.69
CA TRP A 62 8.39 -0.88 -2.13
C TRP A 62 7.20 -1.70 -2.62
N TYR A 63 6.71 -1.36 -3.82
CA TYR A 63 5.51 -1.97 -4.40
C TYR A 63 5.81 -2.44 -5.82
N THR A 64 5.62 -3.74 -6.07
CA THR A 64 6.00 -4.38 -7.33
C THR A 64 4.97 -5.39 -7.79
N THR A 65 4.95 -5.67 -9.08
CA THR A 65 4.14 -6.73 -9.69
C THR A 65 4.92 -8.01 -9.96
N ARG A 66 6.21 -8.02 -9.59
CA ARG A 66 7.13 -9.14 -9.79
C ARG A 66 7.44 -9.81 -8.46
N ILE A 67 7.54 -11.13 -8.49
CA ILE A 67 7.89 -11.92 -7.30
C ILE A 67 9.41 -12.03 -7.08
N VAL A 68 10.22 -11.64 -8.06
CA VAL A 68 11.68 -11.58 -7.99
C VAL A 68 12.10 -10.19 -8.49
N GLU A 69 12.98 -9.54 -7.73
CA GLU A 69 13.64 -8.29 -8.10
C GLU A 69 15.07 -8.52 -8.54
#